data_AF-A0A1Y0EPK3-F1
#
_entry.id   AF-A0A1Y0EPK3-F1
#
_cell.length_a   1.000
_cell.length_b   1.000
_cell.length_c   1.000
_cell.angle_alpha   90.00
_cell.angle_beta   90.00
_cell.angle_gamma   90.00
#
_symmetry.space_group_name_H-M   'P 1'
#
loop_
_entity.id
_entity.type
_entity.pdbx_description
1 polymer ?
#
loop_
_entity_poly.entity_id
_entity_poly.type
_entity_poly.pdbx_seq_one_letter_code
_entity_poly.pdbx_strand_id
1 'polypeptide(L)'
;MRWTTAAVIAVGLLGGCSHTQSMAPVGGTGAALMYPLTDAQADRVLATAMASEFSGSPISRVEFPNKGYTATMRFLLDSHQITAVRVPARGKAPEPSAAGEALVEGFYFEVNDAGTMLISGRNRASKVYERIVHEAGLLTKPLTQGR
;
A
#
# COMPACT_ATOMS: atom_id res chain seq x y z
N MET A 1 -14.60 -59.15 -25.70
CA MET A 1 -14.54 -57.88 -26.48
C MET A 1 -15.53 -56.90 -25.86
N ARG A 2 -15.03 -55.93 -25.08
CA ARG A 2 -15.68 -54.69 -24.61
C ARG A 2 -14.85 -54.10 -23.46
N TRP A 3 -13.94 -53.20 -23.80
CA TRP A 3 -13.23 -52.36 -22.84
C TRP A 3 -14.04 -51.08 -22.67
N THR A 4 -14.51 -50.82 -21.46
CA THR A 4 -15.15 -49.56 -21.09
C THR A 4 -14.06 -48.52 -20.84
N THR A 5 -13.93 -47.58 -21.77
CA THR A 5 -13.07 -46.39 -21.66
C THR A 5 -13.69 -45.42 -20.66
N ALA A 6 -13.07 -45.30 -19.48
CA ALA A 6 -13.38 -44.24 -18.53
C ALA A 6 -12.73 -42.93 -19.03
N ALA A 7 -13.56 -41.98 -19.44
CA ALA A 7 -13.13 -40.62 -19.77
C ALA A 7 -12.81 -39.86 -18.47
N VAL A 8 -11.51 -39.68 -18.20
CA VAL A 8 -11.04 -38.81 -17.12
C VAL A 8 -11.15 -37.36 -17.59
N ILE A 9 -12.18 -36.66 -17.12
CA ILE A 9 -12.33 -35.21 -17.33
C ILE A 9 -11.29 -34.53 -16.43
N ALA A 10 -10.18 -34.10 -17.05
CA ALA A 10 -9.20 -33.25 -16.41
C ALA A 10 -9.80 -31.85 -16.21
N VAL A 11 -10.29 -31.58 -14.99
CA VAL A 11 -10.68 -30.24 -14.56
C VAL A 11 -9.40 -29.42 -14.38
N GLY A 12 -9.03 -28.68 -15.41
CA GLY A 12 -7.95 -27.71 -15.37
C GLY A 12 -8.30 -26.59 -14.39
N LEU A 13 -7.58 -26.54 -13.27
CA LEU A 13 -7.59 -25.44 -12.32
C LEU A 13 -7.10 -24.18 -13.02
N LEU A 14 -8.02 -23.34 -13.51
CA LEU A 14 -7.73 -21.97 -13.90
C LEU A 14 -7.44 -21.17 -12.63
N GLY A 15 -6.21 -21.28 -12.12
CA GLY A 15 -5.66 -20.37 -11.14
C GLY A 15 -5.50 -19.00 -11.78
N GLY A 16 -6.52 -18.14 -11.65
CA GLY A 16 -6.40 -16.74 -12.01
C GLY A 16 -5.28 -16.12 -11.18
N CYS A 17 -4.19 -15.73 -11.84
CA CYS A 17 -3.11 -14.99 -11.21
C CYS A 17 -3.62 -13.60 -10.82
N SER A 18 -4.23 -13.48 -9.64
CA SER A 18 -4.40 -12.19 -8.98
C SER A 18 -3.01 -11.75 -8.53
N HIS A 19 -2.51 -10.68 -9.14
CA HIS A 19 -1.24 -10.06 -8.76
C HIS A 19 -1.45 -9.13 -7.58
N THR A 20 -0.50 -9.08 -6.65
CA THR A 20 -0.45 -8.09 -5.57
C THR A 20 0.95 -7.47 -5.55
N GLN A 21 1.07 -6.15 -5.72
CA GLN A 21 2.35 -5.45 -5.52
C GLN A 21 2.26 -4.44 -4.39
N SER A 22 3.36 -4.29 -3.65
CA SER A 22 3.57 -3.17 -2.75
C SER A 22 4.42 -2.11 -3.44
N MET A 23 4.00 -0.85 -3.32
CA MET A 23 4.73 0.33 -3.79
C MET A 23 5.68 0.88 -2.72
N ALA A 24 5.66 0.33 -1.51
CA ALA A 24 6.65 0.68 -0.50
C ALA A 24 8.04 0.23 -0.99
N PRO A 25 9.12 0.99 -0.72
CA PRO A 25 10.47 0.57 -1.07
C PRO A 25 10.85 -0.70 -0.27
N VAL A 26 10.67 -1.86 -0.90
CA VAL A 26 11.07 -3.15 -0.33
C VAL A 26 12.49 -3.47 -0.78
N GLY A 27 13.46 -3.32 0.13
CA GLY A 27 14.71 -4.06 0.07
C GLY A 27 15.76 -3.65 -0.98
N GLY A 28 15.95 -2.37 -1.27
CA GLY A 28 17.09 -1.93 -2.08
C GLY A 28 17.54 -0.51 -1.74
N THR A 29 18.75 -0.37 -1.17
CA THR A 29 19.64 0.81 -0.98
C THR A 29 19.08 2.19 -0.57
N GLY A 30 17.78 2.46 -0.67
CA GLY A 30 17.07 3.56 -0.04
C GLY A 30 16.41 3.04 1.21
N ALA A 31 16.81 3.55 2.37
CA ALA A 31 16.16 3.18 3.61
C ALA A 31 14.66 3.51 3.55
N ALA A 32 13.82 2.60 4.05
CA ALA A 32 12.39 2.87 4.18
C ALA A 32 12.21 4.18 4.96
N LEU A 33 11.55 5.15 4.32
CA LEU A 33 11.35 6.48 4.90
C LEU A 33 10.16 6.42 5.83
N MET A 34 10.35 6.95 7.03
CA MET A 34 9.28 7.17 7.99
C MET A 34 9.05 8.67 8.17
N TYR A 35 7.80 9.03 8.45
CA TYR A 35 7.40 10.39 8.70
C TYR A 35 6.97 10.52 10.17
N PRO A 36 7.58 11.41 10.97
CA PRO A 36 7.17 11.69 12.35
C PRO A 36 5.84 12.45 12.41
N LEU A 37 4.77 11.77 12.00
CA LEU A 37 3.40 12.25 11.96
C LEU A 37 2.60 11.68 13.13
N THR A 38 1.64 12.46 13.64
CA THR A 38 0.60 11.92 14.52
C THR A 38 -0.35 10.99 13.74
N ASP A 39 -1.04 10.08 14.44
CA ASP A 39 -1.99 9.15 13.81
C ASP A 39 -3.08 9.88 13.00
N ALA A 40 -3.58 11.01 13.53
CA ALA A 40 -4.59 11.83 12.86
C ALA A 40 -4.06 12.54 11.60
N GLN A 41 -2.80 12.98 11.61
CA GLN A 41 -2.17 13.57 10.42
C GLN A 41 -1.92 12.50 9.36
N ALA A 42 -1.42 11.33 9.75
CA ALA A 42 -1.22 10.20 8.85
C ALA A 42 -2.56 9.72 8.25
N ASP A 43 -3.64 9.69 9.03
CA ASP A 43 -5.00 9.39 8.53
C ASP A 43 -5.46 10.40 7.49
N ARG A 44 -5.25 11.69 7.75
CA ARG A 44 -5.63 12.77 6.83
C ARG A 44 -4.85 12.71 5.51
N VAL A 45 -3.55 12.46 5.56
CA VAL A 45 -2.70 12.30 4.37
C VAL A 45 -3.22 11.14 3.51
N LEU A 46 -3.49 9.98 4.13
CA LEU A 46 -4.03 8.83 3.40
C LEU A 46 -5.41 9.12 2.79
N ALA A 47 -6.31 9.73 3.56
CA ALA A 47 -7.66 10.07 3.10
C ALA A 47 -7.62 11.03 1.91
N THR A 48 -6.76 12.05 1.98
CA THR A 48 -6.64 13.08 0.94
C THR A 48 -6.04 12.50 -0.34
N ALA A 49 -4.97 11.72 -0.23
CA ALA A 49 -4.35 11.05 -1.38
C ALA A 49 -5.34 10.09 -2.07
N MET A 50 -6.05 9.25 -1.30
CA MET A 50 -7.06 8.35 -1.85
C MET A 50 -8.22 9.10 -2.49
N ALA A 51 -8.75 10.13 -1.84
CA ALA A 51 -9.85 10.93 -2.39
C ALA A 51 -9.46 11.63 -3.70
N SER A 52 -8.18 12.01 -3.88
CA SER A 52 -7.71 12.66 -5.10
C SER A 52 -7.73 11.74 -6.32
N GLU A 53 -7.42 10.46 -6.15
CA GLU A 53 -7.36 9.48 -7.25
C GLU A 53 -8.68 8.73 -7.47
N PHE A 54 -9.52 8.65 -6.43
CA PHE A 54 -10.77 7.88 -6.42
C PHE A 54 -12.02 8.72 -6.13
N SER A 55 -12.04 10.00 -6.52
CA SER A 55 -13.16 10.93 -6.23
C SER A 55 -14.56 10.48 -6.70
N GLY A 56 -14.63 9.45 -7.56
CA GLY A 56 -15.88 8.83 -8.02
C GLY A 56 -15.99 7.32 -7.74
N SER A 57 -15.11 6.75 -6.92
CA SER A 57 -15.14 5.32 -6.55
C SER A 57 -15.36 5.16 -5.05
N PRO A 58 -16.00 4.07 -4.59
CA PRO A 58 -16.19 3.84 -3.17
C PRO A 58 -14.83 3.61 -2.47
N ILE A 59 -14.54 4.45 -1.48
CA ILE A 59 -13.38 4.31 -0.60
C ILE A 59 -13.87 3.74 0.73
N SER A 60 -13.32 2.60 1.14
CA SER A 60 -13.62 1.93 2.41
C SER A 60 -12.45 2.10 3.38
N ARG A 61 -12.75 2.35 4.66
CA ARG A 61 -11.74 2.39 5.71
C ARG A 61 -11.34 0.96 6.09
N VAL A 62 -10.04 0.73 6.28
CA VAL A 62 -9.46 -0.54 6.72
C VAL A 62 -8.85 -0.32 8.09
N GLU A 63 -9.22 -1.15 9.07
CA GLU A 63 -8.68 -1.06 10.44
C GLU A 63 -7.69 -2.18 10.77
N PHE A 64 -7.65 -3.27 10.00
CA PHE A 64 -6.80 -4.44 10.22
C PHE A 64 -6.16 -4.93 8.91
N PRO A 65 -4.89 -5.37 8.89
CA PRO A 65 -3.92 -5.42 10.00
C PRO A 65 -3.32 -4.05 10.35
N ASN A 66 -3.37 -3.10 9.42
CA ASN A 66 -2.91 -1.73 9.59
C ASN A 66 -4.03 -0.77 9.18
N LYS A 67 -4.12 0.39 9.85
CA LYS A 67 -5.14 1.40 9.55
C LYS A 67 -4.88 2.05 8.20
N GLY A 68 -5.95 2.26 7.43
CA GLY A 68 -5.83 2.83 6.11
C GLY A 68 -7.14 2.88 5.34
N TYR A 69 -7.02 2.89 4.02
CA TYR A 69 -8.13 3.02 3.09
C TYR A 69 -7.93 2.08 1.91
N THR A 70 -9.01 1.48 1.45
CA THR A 70 -9.05 0.66 0.25
C THR A 70 -10.07 1.22 -0.73
N ALA A 71 -9.73 1.24 -2.01
CA ALA A 71 -10.63 1.59 -3.09
C ALA A 71 -10.66 0.43 -4.08
N THR A 72 -11.87 0.02 -4.47
CA THR A 72 -12.05 -1.02 -5.49
C THR A 72 -12.64 -0.38 -6.74
N MET A 73 -11.90 -0.49 -7.83
CA MET A 73 -12.32 -0.10 -9.17
C MET A 73 -12.81 -1.34 -9.92
N ARG A 74 -13.87 -1.15 -10.69
CA ARG A 74 -14.38 -2.17 -11.61
C ARG A 74 -14.49 -1.56 -12.99
N PHE A 75 -13.94 -2.23 -13.99
CA PHE A 75 -14.05 -1.83 -15.38
C PHE A 75 -14.41 -3.04 -16.22
N LEU A 76 -15.61 -3.03 -16.80
CA LEU A 76 -16.16 -4.17 -17.53
C LEU A 76 -16.15 -5.45 -16.68
N LEU A 77 -15.29 -6.42 -17.03
CA LEU A 77 -15.14 -7.70 -16.33
C LEU A 77 -13.92 -7.72 -15.38
N ASP A 78 -13.14 -6.64 -15.36
CA ASP A 78 -11.95 -6.53 -14.53
C ASP A 78 -12.25 -5.81 -13.21
N SER A 79 -11.61 -6.30 -12.15
CA SER A 79 -11.64 -5.69 -10.83
C SER A 79 -10.22 -5.42 -10.38
N HIS A 80 -10.02 -4.26 -9.78
CA HIS A 80 -8.72 -3.87 -9.24
C HIS A 80 -8.92 -3.11 -7.93
N GLN A 81 -8.15 -3.46 -6.92
CA GLN A 81 -8.21 -2.92 -5.59
C GLN A 81 -6.88 -2.26 -5.26
N ILE A 82 -6.95 -1.05 -4.70
CA ILE A 82 -5.78 -0.31 -4.22
C ILE A 82 -5.99 -0.02 -2.74
N THR A 83 -5.04 -0.46 -1.92
CA THR A 83 -5.09 -0.36 -0.46
C THR A 83 -3.90 0.46 0.02
N ALA A 84 -4.15 1.63 0.61
CA ALA A 84 -3.13 2.48 1.21
C ALA A 84 -3.22 2.38 2.74
N VAL A 85 -2.13 2.02 3.40
CA VAL A 85 -2.06 1.84 4.85
C VAL A 85 -0.94 2.66 5.47
N ARG A 86 -1.15 3.07 6.72
CA ARG A 86 -0.10 3.61 7.59
C ARG A 86 0.36 2.50 8.52
N VAL A 87 1.67 2.38 8.67
CA VAL A 87 2.26 1.40 9.56
C VAL A 87 3.13 2.14 10.58
N PRO A 88 2.90 1.92 11.89
CA PRO A 88 3.72 2.54 12.92
C PRO A 88 5.20 2.16 12.74
N ALA A 89 6.08 3.16 12.79
CA ALA A 89 7.52 2.95 12.76
C ALA A 89 8.23 3.90 13.71
N ARG A 90 9.47 3.52 14.03
CA ARG A 90 10.40 4.33 14.83
C ARG A 90 11.59 4.70 13.97
N GLY A 91 12.05 5.93 14.14
CA GLY A 91 13.05 6.56 13.29
C GLY A 91 14.12 7.16 14.16
N LYS A 92 15.35 7.19 13.64
CA LYS A 92 16.44 7.84 14.36
C LYS A 92 16.26 9.35 14.23
N ALA A 93 16.25 10.06 15.36
CA ALA A 93 16.25 11.52 15.35
C ALA A 93 17.47 12.03 14.57
N PRO A 94 17.32 13.12 13.81
CA PRO A 94 18.40 13.70 13.02
C PRO A 94 19.49 14.35 13.89
N GLU A 95 19.21 14.58 15.18
CA GLU A 95 20.12 15.21 16.13
C GLU A 95 20.35 14.26 17.32
N PRO A 96 21.60 13.93 17.68
CA PRO A 96 21.88 13.23 18.92
C PRO A 96 21.51 14.15 20.09
N SER A 97 20.48 13.76 20.85
CA SER A 97 20.21 14.42 22.13
C SER A 97 21.37 14.15 23.10
N ALA A 98 21.66 15.07 24.02
CA ALA A 98 22.68 14.89 25.06
C ALA A 98 22.44 13.67 25.98
N ALA A 99 21.31 12.98 25.82
CA ALA A 99 20.92 11.76 26.53
C ALA A 99 21.03 10.46 25.69
N GLY A 100 21.54 10.53 24.45
CA GLY A 100 21.64 9.39 23.53
C GLY A 100 20.75 9.49 22.29
N GLU A 101 20.75 8.43 21.48
CA GLU A 101 20.02 8.31 20.21
C GLU A 101 18.50 8.43 20.48
N ALA A 102 17.91 9.60 20.20
CA ALA A 102 16.49 9.81 20.41
C ALA A 102 15.69 9.08 19.32
N LEU A 103 14.85 8.12 19.72
CA LEU A 103 13.90 7.46 18.82
C LEU A 103 12.66 8.35 18.67
N VAL A 104 12.33 8.72 17.44
CA VAL A 104 11.08 9.43 17.13
C VAL A 104 10.06 8.39 16.70
N GLU A 105 8.81 8.53 17.14
CA GLU A 105 7.69 7.71 16.67
C GLU A 105 7.01 8.38 15.47
N GLY A 106 6.47 7.56 14.57
CA GLY A 106 5.80 8.05 13.38
C GLY A 106 5.24 6.90 12.56
N PHE A 107 5.07 7.15 11.27
CA PHE A 107 4.48 6.20 10.34
C PHE A 107 5.27 6.14 9.06
N TYR A 108 5.42 4.94 8.51
CA TYR A 108 5.67 4.78 7.09
C TYR A 108 4.36 4.40 6.39
N PHE A 109 4.34 4.59 5.07
CA PHE A 109 3.16 4.36 4.27
C PHE A 109 3.43 3.25 3.27
N GLU A 110 2.45 2.38 3.11
CA GLU A 110 2.45 1.36 2.07
C GLU A 110 1.22 1.54 1.20
N VAL A 111 1.40 1.39 -0.11
CA VAL A 111 0.29 1.31 -1.06
C VAL A 111 0.42 -0.01 -1.78
N ASN A 112 -0.59 -0.84 -1.63
CA ASN A 112 -0.67 -2.13 -2.28
C ASN A 112 -1.71 -2.08 -3.39
N ASP A 113 -1.38 -2.64 -4.55
CA ASP A 113 -2.32 -2.86 -5.63
C ASP A 113 -2.64 -4.35 -5.74
N ALA A 114 -3.87 -4.70 -6.13
CA ALA A 114 -4.30 -6.08 -6.29
C ALA A 114 -5.36 -6.21 -7.39
N GLY A 115 -5.16 -7.11 -8.35
CA GLY A 115 -6.17 -7.45 -9.36
C GLY A 115 -5.61 -7.61 -10.77
N THR A 116 -6.50 -7.55 -11.77
CA THR A 116 -6.16 -7.88 -13.16
C THR A 116 -5.70 -6.68 -14.00
N MET A 117 -5.94 -5.45 -13.52
CA MET A 117 -5.53 -4.22 -14.20
C MET A 117 -4.05 -3.87 -13.97
N LEU A 118 -3.14 -4.59 -14.64
CA LEU A 118 -1.70 -4.47 -14.39
C LEU A 118 -1.11 -3.08 -14.64
N ILE A 119 -1.48 -2.40 -15.74
CA ILE A 119 -0.86 -1.13 -16.12
C ILE A 119 -1.57 0.07 -15.47
N SER A 120 -2.90 0.13 -15.60
CA SER A 120 -3.69 1.26 -15.08
C SER A 120 -3.81 1.24 -13.56
N GLY A 121 -3.88 0.05 -12.95
CA GLY A 121 -3.88 -0.15 -11.52
C GLY A 121 -2.58 0.30 -10.88
N ARG A 122 -1.45 -0.19 -11.40
CA ARG A 122 -0.11 0.19 -10.94
C ARG A 122 0.14 1.69 -11.04
N ASN A 123 -0.19 2.33 -12.16
CA ASN A 123 0.01 3.78 -12.31
C ASN A 123 -0.78 4.57 -11.26
N ARG A 124 -2.05 4.20 -11.01
CA ARG A 124 -2.86 4.82 -9.96
C ARG A 124 -2.28 4.59 -8.57
N ALA A 125 -1.85 3.36 -8.26
CA ALA A 125 -1.21 3.06 -6.98
C ALA A 125 0.09 3.86 -6.78
N SER A 126 0.91 4.03 -7.82
CA SER A 126 2.09 4.90 -7.78
C SER A 126 1.73 6.36 -7.53
N LYS A 127 0.70 6.90 -8.20
CA LYS A 127 0.23 8.27 -7.95
C LYS A 127 -0.27 8.48 -6.52
N VAL A 128 -1.02 7.52 -5.97
CA VAL A 128 -1.44 7.55 -4.56
C VAL A 128 -0.21 7.59 -3.66
N TYR A 129 0.78 6.74 -3.90
CA TYR A 129 2.02 6.71 -3.10
C TYR A 129 2.83 8.01 -3.19
N GLU A 130 3.06 8.51 -4.41
CA GLU A 130 3.74 9.78 -4.66
C GLU A 130 3.03 10.95 -3.95
N ARG A 131 1.70 10.97 -4.00
CA ARG A 131 0.90 11.99 -3.33
C ARG A 131 1.02 11.91 -1.81
N ILE A 132 0.97 10.71 -1.24
CA ILE A 132 1.19 10.48 0.20
C ILE A 132 2.56 11.00 0.62
N VAL A 133 3.61 10.61 -0.10
CA VAL A 133 4.99 11.04 0.18
C VAL A 133 5.14 12.55 0.09
N HIS A 134 4.55 13.17 -0.94
CA HIS A 134 4.56 14.62 -1.11
C HIS A 134 3.83 15.33 0.04
N GLU A 135 2.60 14.95 0.37
CA GLU A 135 1.83 15.57 1.44
C GLU A 135 2.47 15.35 2.83
N ALA A 136 2.99 14.16 3.09
CA ALA A 136 3.74 13.87 4.32
C ALA A 136 5.03 14.70 4.41
N GLY A 137 5.73 14.89 3.28
CA GLY A 137 6.94 15.71 3.18
C GLY A 137 6.69 17.21 3.37
N LEU A 138 5.50 17.70 3.06
CA LEU A 138 5.09 19.08 3.38
C LEU A 138 4.86 19.29 4.88
N LEU A 139 4.50 18.24 5.61
CA LEU A 139 4.22 18.31 7.05
C LEU A 139 5.47 18.06 7.90
N THR A 140 6.36 17.16 7.46
CA THR A 140 7.52 16.73 8.23
C THR A 140 8.69 16.39 7.32
N LYS A 141 9.92 16.51 7.84
CA LYS A 141 11.09 15.96 7.18
C LYS A 141 11.11 14.42 7.36
N PRO A 142 11.24 13.62 6.29
CA PRO A 142 11.34 12.17 6.40
C PRO A 142 12.61 11.77 7.16
N LEU A 143 12.49 10.71 7.96
CA LEU A 143 13.57 10.08 8.71
C LEU A 143 13.83 8.68 8.16
N THR A 144 15.06 8.23 8.29
CA THR A 144 15.41 6.83 8.06
C THR A 144 14.76 5.97 9.14
N GLN A 145 13.97 4.98 8.73
CA GLN A 145 13.40 4.00 9.65
C GLN A 145 14.53 3.28 10.41
N GLY A 146 14.43 3.30 11.74
CA GLY A 146 15.25 2.46 12.61
C GLY A 146 14.71 1.04 12.55
N ARG A 147 15.58 0.08 12.25
CA ARG A 147 15.28 -1.35 12.41
C ARG A 147 15.37 -1.76 13.86
#